data_AF-A0A0K0D6H9-F1
#
_entry.id   AF-A0A0K0D6H9-F1
#
_cell.length_a   1.000
_cell.length_b   1.000
_cell.length_c   1.000
_cell.angle_alpha   90.00
_cell.angle_beta   90.00
_cell.angle_gamma   90.00
#
_symmetry.space_group_name_H-M   'P 1'
#
loop_
_entity.id
_entity.type
_entity.pdbx_description
1 polymer ?
#
loop_
_entity_poly.entity_id
_entity_poly.type
_entity_poly.pdbx_seq_one_letter_code
_entity_poly.pdbx_strand_id
1 'polypeptide(L)' 'LDFIDCALEVVVDNRWSASQLLTHPFLRCAKPLASLYYLIVAAKKSIAASS' A
#
# COMPACT_ATOMS: atom_id res chain seq x y z
N LEU A 1 -10.40 11.96 -6.84
CA LEU A 1 -9.91 11.98 -5.45
C LEU A 1 -8.63 11.16 -5.41
N ASP A 2 -7.68 11.49 -4.53
CA ASP A 2 -6.49 10.64 -4.37
C ASP A 2 -6.86 9.32 -3.66
N PHE A 3 -6.00 8.29 -3.79
CA PHE A 3 -6.24 7.00 -3.14
C PHE A 3 -6.37 7.15 -1.62
N ILE A 4 -5.51 7.96 -1.01
CA ILE A 4 -5.47 8.14 0.44
C ILE A 4 -6.71 8.92 0.91
N ASP A 5 -7.18 9.91 0.15
CA ASP A 5 -8.42 10.63 0.44
C ASP A 5 -9.62 9.68 0.46
N CYS A 6 -9.75 8.79 -0.55
CA CYS A 6 -10.83 7.81 -0.60
C CYS A 6 -10.81 6.84 0.60
N ALA A 7 -9.62 6.48 1.07
CA ALA A 7 -9.43 5.54 2.19
C ALA A 7 -9.62 6.22 3.56
N LEU A 8 -9.33 7.51 3.68
CA LEU A 8 -9.36 8.28 4.92
C LEU A 8 -10.55 9.26 5.01
N GLU A 9 -11.52 9.15 4.11
CA GLU A 9 -12.75 9.95 4.15
C GLU A 9 -13.41 9.87 5.54
N VAL A 10 -13.73 11.03 6.11
CA VAL A 10 -14.20 11.18 7.48
C VAL A 10 -15.65 10.74 7.61
N VAL A 11 -16.47 11.05 6.60
CA VAL A 11 -17.86 10.61 6.53
C VAL A 11 -17.89 9.15 6.09
N VAL A 12 -18.23 8.24 7.00
CA VAL A 12 -18.14 6.78 6.79
C VAL A 12 -18.92 6.34 5.54
N ASP A 13 -20.10 6.90 5.29
CA ASP A 13 -20.92 6.55 4.13
C ASP A 13 -20.31 6.96 2.78
N ASN A 14 -19.40 7.95 2.79
CA ASN A 14 -18.67 8.40 1.62
C ASN A 14 -17.32 7.68 1.45
N ARG A 15 -16.83 7.00 2.49
CA ARG A 15 -15.56 6.28 2.45
C ARG A 15 -15.66 5.07 1.55
N TRP A 16 -14.65 4.89 0.69
CA TRP A 16 -14.65 3.78 -0.24
C TRP A 16 -14.40 2.46 0.48
N SER A 17 -15.21 1.46 0.14
CA SER A 17 -14.97 0.06 0.51
C SER A 17 -13.70 -0.49 -0.16
N ALA A 18 -13.22 -1.63 0.35
CA ALA A 18 -12.08 -2.34 -0.25
C ALA A 18 -12.30 -2.64 -1.75
N SER A 19 -13.49 -3.11 -2.13
CA SER A 19 -13.84 -3.40 -3.52
C SER A 19 -13.79 -2.15 -4.41
N GLN A 20 -14.21 -1.00 -3.91
CA GLN A 20 -14.10 0.28 -4.63
C GLN A 20 -12.64 0.72 -4.75
N LEU A 21 -11.86 0.63 -3.67
CA LEU A 21 -10.43 0.99 -3.66
C LEU A 21 -9.61 0.14 -4.65
N LEU A 22 -9.95 -1.14 -4.85
CA LEU A 22 -9.33 -2.01 -5.86
C LEU A 22 -9.47 -1.48 -7.30
N THR A 23 -10.51 -0.66 -7.57
CA THR A 23 -10.71 -0.05 -8.88
C THR A 23 -9.91 1.23 -9.10
N HIS A 24 -9.34 1.80 -8.03
CA HIS A 24 -8.64 3.08 -8.07
C HIS A 24 -7.35 3.00 -8.91
N PRO A 25 -7.04 3.99 -9.77
CA PRO A 25 -5.87 3.97 -10.65
C PRO A 25 -4.52 3.76 -9.94
N PHE A 26 -4.39 4.21 -8.69
CA PHE A 26 -3.19 4.01 -7.88
C PHE A 26 -2.74 2.54 -7.81
N LEU A 27 -3.66 1.60 -7.62
CA LEU A 27 -3.33 0.18 -7.53
C LEU A 27 -2.98 -0.44 -8.88
N ARG A 28 -3.36 0.19 -10.01
CA ARG A 28 -2.92 -0.22 -11.35
C ARG A 28 -1.44 0.07 -11.60
N CYS A 29 -0.87 1.02 -10.86
CA CYS A 29 0.56 1.33 -10.89
C CYS A 29 1.38 0.41 -9.97
N ALA A 30 0.76 -0.60 -9.33
CA ALA A 30 1.46 -1.54 -8.47
C ALA A 30 2.54 -2.30 -9.25
N LYS A 31 3.76 -2.32 -8.71
CA LYS A 31 4.86 -3.10 -9.26
C LYS A 31 4.67 -4.58 -8.94
N PRO A 32 5.20 -5.51 -9.76
CA PRO A 32 5.21 -6.93 -9.43
C PRO A 32 5.83 -7.19 -8.06
N LEU A 33 5.30 -8.16 -7.31
CA LEU A 33 5.79 -8.49 -5.96
C LEU A 33 7.30 -8.76 -5.89
N ALA A 34 7.90 -9.27 -6.97
CA ALA A 34 9.34 -9.48 -7.07
C ALA A 34 10.17 -8.21 -6.81
N SER A 35 9.62 -7.00 -7.04
CA SER A 35 10.33 -5.75 -6.75
C SER A 35 10.61 -5.53 -5.26
N LEU A 36 9.89 -6.23 -4.36
CA LEU A 36 10.09 -6.13 -2.91
C LEU A 36 11.27 -6.95 -2.41
N TYR A 37 11.82 -7.87 -3.20
CA TYR A 37 12.90 -8.79 -2.78
C TYR A 37 14.07 -8.06 -2.09
N TYR A 38 14.60 -7.02 -2.73
CA TYR A 38 15.74 -6.26 -2.19
C TYR A 38 15.40 -5.52 -0.90
N LEU A 39 14.18 -4.98 -0.79
CA LEU A 39 13.71 -4.33 0.45
C LEU A 39 13.60 -5.34 1.60
N ILE A 40 13.08 -6.53 1.32
CA ILE A 40 12.96 -7.61 2.31
C ILE A 40 14.33 -8.04 2.81
N VAL A 41 15.30 -8.25 1.91
CA VAL A 41 16.67 -8.62 2.28
C VAL A 41 17.34 -7.52 3.11
N ALA A 42 17.19 -6.25 2.72
CA ALA A 42 17.75 -5.11 3.45
C ALA A 42 17.15 -5.00 4.87
N ALA A 43 15.83 -5.13 5.00
CA ALA A 43 15.15 -5.09 6.29
C ALA A 43 15.63 -6.22 7.22
N LYS A 44 15.73 -7.45 6.71
CA LYS A 44 16.27 -8.60 7.47
C LYS A 44 17.67 -8.35 8.00
N LYS A 45 18.57 -7.80 7.17
CA LYS A 45 19.94 -7.47 7.56
C LYS A 45 19.99 -6.37 8.63
N SER A 46 19.17 -5.32 8.47
CA SER A 46 19.09 -4.21 9.42
C SER A 46 18.67 -4.69 10.82
N ILE A 47 17.65 -5.53 10.89
CA ILE A 47 17.16 -6.12 12.15
C ILE A 47 18.26 -6.95 12.81
N ALA A 48 18.93 -7.83 12.04
CA ALA A 48 20.01 -8.67 12.55
C ALA A 48 21.23 -7.88 13.05
N ALA A 49 21.51 -6.70 12.46
CA ALA A 49 22.61 -5.82 12.89
C ALA A 49 22.25 -4.96 14.11
N SER A 50 20.96 -4.82 14.43
CA SER A 50 20.47 -4.06 15.59
C SER A 50 20.18 -4.94 16.80
N SER A 51 20.39 -6.26 16.66
CA SER A 51 20.26 -7.29 17.70
C SER A 51 21.62 -7.53 18.35
#